data_AF-A0A149S474-F1
#
_entry.id   AF-A0A149S474-F1
#
_cell.length_a   1.000
_cell.length_b   1.000
_cell.length_c   1.000
_cell.angle_alpha   90.00
_cell.angle_beta   90.00
_cell.angle_gamma   90.00
#
_symmetry.space_group_name_H-M   'P 1'
#
loop_
_entity.id
_entity.type
_entity.pdbx_description
1 polymer ?
#
loop_
_entity_poly.entity_id
_entity_poly.type
_entity_poly.pdbx_seq_one_letter_code
_entity_poly.pdbx_strand_id
1 'polypeptide(L)' 'ISAHLATLTRAGLLTSQRHSRLIVYRACLARLRDLMLFLVRDCCAGSPELCAPLIANLSSCCPSPESCP' A
#
# COMPACT_ATOMS: atom_id res chain seq x y z
N ILE A 1 -14.55 -5.31 -14.96
CA ILE A 1 -13.61 -5.20 -13.80
C ILE A 1 -13.56 -3.73 -13.40
N SER A 2 -13.54 -3.39 -12.10
CA SER A 2 -13.46 -1.97 -11.69
C SER A 2 -12.16 -1.34 -12.19
N ALA A 3 -12.23 -0.15 -12.79
CA ALA A 3 -11.05 0.55 -13.33
C ALA A 3 -9.98 0.78 -12.25
N HIS A 4 -10.39 1.12 -11.03
CA HIS A 4 -9.49 1.33 -9.88
C HIS A 4 -8.72 0.05 -9.52
N LEU A 5 -9.40 -1.08 -9.39
CA LEU A 5 -8.75 -2.36 -9.06
C LEU A 5 -7.76 -2.79 -10.14
N ALA A 6 -8.09 -2.55 -11.41
CA ALA A 6 -7.18 -2.83 -12.51
C ALA A 6 -5.94 -1.94 -12.46
N THR A 7 -6.09 -0.65 -12.18
CA THR A 7 -4.96 0.28 -12.02
C THR A 7 -4.07 -0.09 -10.84
N LEU A 8 -4.65 -0.36 -9.66
CA LEU A 8 -3.90 -0.72 -8.46
C LEU A 8 -3.18 -2.07 -8.61
N THR A 9 -3.77 -3.02 -9.34
CA THR A 9 -3.12 -4.30 -9.66
C THR A 9 -1.94 -4.10 -10.62
N ARG A 10 -2.10 -3.28 -11.67
CA ARG A 10 -0.98 -2.94 -12.59
C ARG A 10 0.15 -2.18 -11.91
N ALA A 11 -0.17 -1.36 -10.91
CA ALA A 11 0.82 -0.66 -10.09
C ALA A 11 1.52 -1.58 -9.06
N GLY A 12 1.16 -2.87 -8.99
CA GLY A 12 1.73 -3.83 -8.03
C GLY A 12 1.25 -3.63 -6.59
N LEU A 13 0.25 -2.77 -6.35
CA LEU A 13 -0.29 -2.50 -5.01
C LEU A 13 -1.29 -3.56 -4.56
N LEU A 14 -1.90 -4.27 -5.50
CA LEU A 14 -2.81 -5.39 -5.24
C LEU A 14 -2.36 -6.64 -6.01
N THR A 15 -2.63 -7.81 -5.44
CA THR A 15 -2.59 -9.09 -6.15
C THR A 15 -4.01 -9.57 -6.42
N SER A 16 -4.23 -10.23 -7.55
CA SER A 16 -5.54 -10.82 -7.88
C SER A 16 -5.42 -12.33 -8.03
N GLN A 17 -6.33 -13.07 -7.39
CA GLN A 17 -6.40 -14.52 -7.49
C GLN A 17 -7.82 -14.95 -7.82
N ARG A 18 -7.98 -15.72 -8.90
CA ARG A 18 -9.29 -16.23 -9.32
C ARG A 18 -9.59 -17.53 -8.59
N HIS A 19 -10.64 -17.53 -7.79
CA HIS A 19 -11.18 -18.70 -7.12
C HIS A 19 -12.53 -19.07 -7.76
N SER A 20 -12.48 -19.90 -8.81
CA SER A 20 -13.64 -20.28 -9.62
C SER A 20 -14.38 -19.05 -10.19
N ARG A 21 -15.56 -18.71 -9.65
CA ARG A 21 -16.39 -17.57 -10.05
C ARG A 21 -16.04 -16.27 -9.32
N LEU A 22 -15.21 -16.34 -8.27
CA LEU A 22 -14.80 -15.18 -7.49
C LEU A 22 -13.39 -14.73 -7.90
N ILE A 23 -13.15 -13.42 -7.88
CA ILE A 23 -11.81 -12.86 -7.98
C ILE A 23 -11.51 -12.18 -6.65
N VAL A 24 -10.51 -12.70 -5.94
CA VAL A 24 -10.08 -12.18 -4.64
C VAL A 24 -8.92 -11.22 -4.89
N TYR A 25 -9.09 -9.97 -4.47
CA TYR A 25 -8.03 -8.97 -4.47
C TYR A 25 -7.43 -8.88 -3.07
N ARG A 26 -6.10 -8.88 -2.99
CA ARG A 26 -5.37 -8.69 -1.73
C ARG A 26 -4.46 -7.48 -1.86
N ALA A 27 -4.46 -6.64 -0.83
CA ALA A 27 -3.57 -5.48 -0.78
C ALA A 27 -2.17 -5.89 -0.35
N CYS A 28 -1.18 -5.42 -1.09
CA CYS A 28 0.22 -5.58 -0.74
C CYS A 28 0.61 -4.51 0.28
N LEU A 29 0.37 -4.78 1.57
CA LEU A 29 0.56 -3.78 2.62
C LEU A 29 2.00 -3.23 2.67
N ALA A 30 3.01 -4.03 2.34
CA ALA A 30 4.39 -3.57 2.23
C ALA A 30 4.55 -2.49 1.15
N ARG A 31 4.10 -2.75 -0.09
CA ARG A 31 4.18 -1.78 -1.20
C ARG A 31 3.33 -0.54 -0.96
N LEU A 32 2.14 -0.71 -0.36
CA LEU A 32 1.28 0.39 0.06
C LEU A 32 1.94 1.26 1.13
N ARG A 33 2.59 0.65 2.12
CA ARG A 33 3.34 1.37 3.16
C ARG A 33 4.46 2.20 2.54
N ASP A 34 5.25 1.60 1.65
CA ASP A 34 6.36 2.31 1.00
C ASP A 34 5.86 3.50 0.18
N LEU A 35 4.75 3.33 -0.56
CA LEU A 35 4.09 4.43 -1.27
C LEU A 35 3.61 5.52 -0.31
N MET A 36 2.97 5.16 0.79
CA MET A 36 2.47 6.13 1.78
C MET A 36 3.61 6.90 2.44
N LEU A 37 4.70 6.22 2.82
CA LEU A 37 5.90 6.86 3.35
C LEU A 37 6.54 7.79 2.33
N PHE A 38 6.58 7.40 1.04
CA PHE A 38 7.06 8.26 -0.04
C PHE A 38 6.22 9.54 -0.15
N LEU A 39 4.89 9.43 -0.20
CA LEU A 39 3.99 10.58 -0.29
C LEU A 39 4.08 11.50 0.94
N VAL A 40 4.19 10.91 2.14
CA VAL A 40 4.22 11.66 3.41
C VAL A 40 5.52 12.44 3.58
N ARG A 41 6.65 11.99 3.01
CA ARG A 41 7.92 12.75 3.03
C ARG A 41 7.77 14.15 2.45
N ASP A 42 6.96 14.30 1.41
CA ASP A 42 6.73 15.59 0.74
C ASP A 42 5.41 16.27 1.15
N CYS A 43 4.57 15.60 1.92
CA CYS A 43 3.21 16.06 2.28
C CYS A 43 3.21 17.32 3.16
N CYS A 44 4.16 17.44 4.09
CA CYS A 44 4.23 18.54 5.06
C CYS A 44 5.03 19.75 4.54
N ALA A 45 4.93 20.11 3.26
CA ALA A 45 5.75 21.15 2.60
C ALA A 45 7.27 20.92 2.80
N GLY A 46 7.69 19.65 2.82
CA GLY A 46 9.07 19.26 3.12
C GLY A 46 9.48 19.41 4.59
N SER A 47 8.54 19.60 5.52
CA SER A 47 8.77 19.65 6.98
C SER A 47 8.40 18.30 7.64
N PRO A 48 9.30 17.30 7.62
CA PRO A 48 9.00 15.94 8.08
C PRO A 48 8.60 15.87 9.56
N GLU A 49 9.04 16.82 10.40
CA GLU A 49 8.68 16.89 11.82
C GLU A 49 7.18 16.99 12.07
N LEU A 50 6.45 17.69 11.20
CA LEU A 50 4.99 17.80 11.30
C LEU A 50 4.28 16.47 10.99
N CYS A 51 4.92 15.67 10.14
CA CYS A 51 4.46 14.36 9.70
C CYS A 51 5.05 13.21 10.55
N ALA A 52 5.96 13.49 11.50
CA ALA A 52 6.66 12.51 12.33
C ALA A 52 5.73 11.49 13.03
N PRO A 53 4.62 11.88 13.69
CA PRO A 53 3.73 10.91 14.32
C PRO A 53 3.04 10.00 13.29
N LEU A 54 2.72 10.53 12.10
CA LEU A 54 2.12 9.74 11.02
C LEU A 54 3.13 8.73 10.45
N ILE A 55 4.37 9.16 10.23
CA ILE A 55 5.46 8.30 9.75
C ILE A 55 5.72 7.16 10.75
N ALA A 56 5.74 7.46 12.05
CA ALA A 56 5.90 6.46 13.11
C ALA A 56 4.76 5.42 13.14
N ASN A 57 3.52 5.85 12.94
CA ASN A 57 2.38 4.93 12.84
C ASN A 57 2.45 4.06 11.57
N LEU A 58 2.84 4.63 10.44
CA LEU A 58 2.98 3.89 9.18
C LEU A 58 4.13 2.88 9.20
N SER A 59 5.25 3.23 9.85
CA SER A 59 6.43 2.36 9.97
C SER A 59 6.23 1.20 10.97
N SER A 60 5.43 1.43 12.01
CA SER A 60 5.07 0.40 13.01
C SER A 60 3.94 -0.53 12.54
N CYS A 61 3.24 -0.20 11.45
CA CYS A 61 2.14 -1.01 10.96
C CYS A 61 2.63 -2.24 10.17
N CYS A 62 2.21 -3.41 10.68
CA CYS A 62 2.29 -4.77 10.14
C CYS A 62 3.69 -5.34 9.79
N PRO A 63 4.22 -6.28 10.61
CA PRO A 63 5.24 -7.23 10.19
C PRO A 63 4.57 -8.48 9.60
N SER A 64 3.95 -8.39 8.43
CA SER A 64 3.55 -9.60 7.70
C SER A 64 4.44 -9.77 6.47
N PRO A 65 5.58 -10.48 6.61
CA PRO A 65 6.32 -11.03 5.48
C PRO A 65 5.59 -12.26 4.94
N GLU A 66 4.29 -12.16 4.67
CA GLU A 66 3.56 -13.22 4.00
C GLU A 66 3.40 -12.79 2.55
N SER A 67 4.51 -13.02 1.84
CA SER A 67 4.60 -13.24 0.39
C SER A 67 3.50 -12.55 -0.39
N CYS A 68 3.80 -11.34 -0.84
CA CYS A 68 3.09 -10.71 -1.92
C CYS A 68 3.63 -11.36 -3.22
N PRO A 69 2.92 -12.33 -3.84
CA PRO A 69 3.32 -12.84 -5.15
C PRO A 69 3.24 -11.74 -6.22
#